data_AF-A0A136K000-F1
#
_entry.id   AF-A0A136K000-F1
#
_cell.length_a   1.000
_cell.length_b   1.000
_cell.length_c   1.000
_cell.angle_alpha   90.00
_cell.angle_beta   90.00
_cell.angle_gamma   90.00
#
_symmetry.space_group_name_H-M   'P 1'
#
loop_
_entity.id
_entity.type
_entity.pdbx_description
1 polymer ?
#
loop_
_entity_poly.entity_id
_entity_poly.type
_entity_poly.pdbx_seq_one_letter_code
_entity_poly.pdbx_strand_id
1 'polypeptide(L)'
;MLSRRHLLQSAFAVTAAVAYCWGAPSASAQQNGDKPFHALVTDAKDMQTDLKNVLFYWEEKVSETSFIPHELKHLPVKRGTATVNIKFDGVKQVEVTPGADKAPPTLHITLTNGKTGDFPLAIDGSFKGESDFGQVELPVQGLKKLEFK
;
A
#
# COMPACT_ATOMS: atom_id res chain seq x y z
N MET A 1 0.16 -19.50 -78.82
CA MET A 1 -1.28 -19.22 -79.05
C MET A 1 -2.01 -19.43 -77.72
N LEU A 2 -2.14 -18.38 -76.90
CA LEU A 2 -3.39 -17.60 -76.72
C LEU A 2 -4.67 -18.46 -76.76
N SER A 3 -5.37 -18.58 -75.63
CA SER A 3 -6.70 -17.98 -75.52
C SER A 3 -7.20 -17.93 -74.08
N ARG A 4 -7.62 -16.72 -73.69
CA ARG A 4 -8.36 -16.33 -72.48
C ARG A 4 -9.81 -16.84 -72.56
N ARG A 5 -10.45 -17.02 -71.39
CA ARG A 5 -11.77 -16.45 -70.94
C ARG A 5 -12.19 -17.15 -69.63
N HIS A 6 -12.19 -16.43 -68.50
CA HIS A 6 -13.33 -15.76 -67.84
C HIS A 6 -14.36 -16.75 -67.26
N LEU A 7 -14.37 -16.96 -65.93
CA LEU A 7 -15.09 -16.20 -64.87
C LEU A 7 -16.50 -16.76 -64.62
N LEU A 8 -16.72 -17.37 -63.44
CA LEU A 8 -17.96 -17.46 -62.66
C LEU A 8 -17.62 -18.24 -61.37
N GLN A 9 -17.23 -17.56 -60.29
CA GLN A 9 -18.09 -17.17 -59.17
C GLN A 9 -18.96 -18.31 -58.63
N SER A 10 -18.48 -18.94 -57.57
CA SER A 10 -19.32 -19.64 -56.58
C SER A 10 -18.73 -19.36 -55.20
N ALA A 11 -19.43 -18.53 -54.45
CA ALA A 11 -19.15 -18.14 -53.09
C ALA A 11 -19.38 -19.33 -52.16
N PHE A 12 -18.39 -19.64 -51.31
CA PHE A 12 -18.60 -20.38 -50.08
C PHE A 12 -17.86 -19.65 -48.96
N ALA A 13 -18.66 -19.10 -48.05
CA ALA A 13 -18.23 -18.49 -46.81
C ALA A 13 -17.85 -19.58 -45.81
N VAL A 14 -16.64 -19.53 -45.23
CA VAL A 14 -16.30 -20.24 -43.99
C VAL A 14 -15.36 -19.36 -43.15
N THR A 15 -15.98 -18.64 -42.23
CA THR A 15 -15.56 -18.25 -40.87
C THR A 15 -14.07 -18.03 -40.58
N ALA A 16 -13.73 -16.76 -40.34
CA ALA A 16 -12.55 -16.34 -39.60
C ALA A 16 -12.67 -16.72 -38.11
N ALA A 17 -11.77 -17.56 -37.61
CA ALA A 17 -11.56 -17.74 -36.18
C ALA A 17 -10.44 -16.79 -35.72
N VAL A 18 -10.83 -15.59 -35.31
CA VAL A 18 -9.95 -14.69 -34.57
C VAL A 18 -9.90 -15.20 -33.14
N ALA A 19 -8.81 -15.88 -32.76
CA ALA A 19 -8.54 -16.22 -31.37
C ALA A 19 -8.15 -14.93 -30.63
N TYR A 20 -9.16 -14.23 -30.10
CA TYR A 20 -8.97 -13.26 -29.03
C TYR A 20 -8.58 -14.03 -27.77
N CYS A 21 -7.28 -14.26 -27.57
CA CYS A 21 -6.79 -14.52 -26.23
C CYS A 21 -6.90 -13.21 -25.47
N TRP A 22 -7.90 -13.14 -24.58
CA TRP A 22 -7.98 -12.20 -23.49
C TRP A 22 -6.60 -12.12 -22.83
N GLY A 23 -5.89 -11.02 -23.08
CA GLY A 23 -4.90 -10.55 -22.12
C GLY A 23 -5.66 -10.32 -20.84
N ALA A 24 -5.46 -11.17 -19.84
CA ALA A 24 -5.72 -10.78 -18.48
C ALA A 24 -5.00 -9.43 -18.29
N PRO A 25 -5.64 -8.38 -17.77
CA PRO A 25 -4.88 -7.28 -17.26
C PRO A 25 -4.04 -7.88 -16.14
N SER A 26 -2.75 -8.12 -16.44
CA SER A 26 -1.74 -8.15 -15.41
C SER A 26 -1.98 -6.88 -14.64
N ALA A 27 -2.50 -7.00 -13.43
CA ALA A 27 -2.52 -5.90 -12.49
C ALA A 27 -1.06 -5.50 -12.34
N SER A 28 -0.64 -4.54 -13.15
CA SER A 28 0.63 -3.88 -13.02
C SER A 28 0.54 -3.16 -11.70
N ALA A 29 0.96 -3.85 -10.63
CA ALA A 29 1.37 -3.21 -9.41
C ALA A 29 2.35 -2.13 -9.87
N GLN A 30 1.89 -0.89 -9.82
CA GLN A 30 2.65 0.26 -10.21
C GLN A 30 3.83 0.31 -9.24
N GLN A 31 4.96 -0.29 -9.62
CA GLN A 31 6.23 -0.11 -8.94
C GLN A 31 6.60 1.35 -9.17
N ASN A 32 6.00 2.20 -8.35
CA ASN A 32 6.35 3.59 -8.25
C ASN A 32 7.79 3.61 -7.76
N GLY A 33 8.72 4.07 -8.60
CA GLY A 33 10.16 4.19 -8.35
C GLY A 33 10.52 5.22 -7.28
N ASP A 34 9.68 5.30 -6.25
CA ASP A 34 9.85 6.09 -5.05
C ASP A 34 10.89 5.43 -4.14
N LYS A 35 11.70 6.29 -3.52
CA LYS A 35 12.62 5.97 -2.44
C LYS A 35 11.98 4.99 -1.43
N PRO A 36 12.56 3.80 -1.21
CA PRO A 36 12.08 2.89 -0.17
C PRO A 36 12.34 3.49 1.20
N PHE A 37 11.38 3.34 2.11
CA PHE A 37 11.53 3.75 3.50
C PHE A 37 12.02 2.56 4.33
N HIS A 38 12.99 2.78 5.20
CA HIS A 38 13.48 1.78 6.13
C HIS A 38 13.12 2.24 7.53
N ALA A 39 12.67 1.32 8.39
CA ALA A 39 12.40 1.65 9.78
C ALA A 39 12.80 0.53 10.71
N LEU A 40 13.31 0.90 11.89
CA LEU A 40 13.40 0.00 13.02
C LEU A 40 12.11 0.12 13.82
N VAL A 41 11.36 -0.98 13.93
CA VAL A 41 10.09 -1.03 14.63
C VAL A 41 10.25 -1.80 15.94
N THR A 42 9.81 -1.20 17.04
CA THR A 42 9.77 -1.83 18.36
C THR A 42 8.32 -2.09 18.72
N ASP A 43 7.99 -3.35 18.99
CA ASP A 43 6.66 -3.77 19.43
C ASP A 43 6.44 -3.55 20.94
N ALA A 44 5.22 -3.83 21.42
CA ALA A 44 4.86 -3.73 22.84
C ALA A 44 5.60 -4.72 23.75
N LYS A 45 6.31 -5.71 23.20
CA LYS A 45 7.14 -6.69 23.94
C LYS A 45 8.63 -6.34 23.87
N ASP A 46 8.96 -5.12 23.44
CA ASP A 46 10.33 -4.64 23.24
C ASP A 46 11.13 -5.42 22.19
N MET A 47 10.46 -6.16 21.30
CA MET A 47 11.10 -6.82 20.16
C MET A 47 11.33 -5.81 19.03
N GLN A 48 12.57 -5.76 18.55
CA GLN A 48 12.98 -4.89 17.44
C GLN A 48 12.96 -5.66 16.12
N THR A 49 12.33 -5.07 15.11
CA THR A 49 12.28 -5.59 13.74
C THR A 49 12.77 -4.52 12.78
N ASP A 50 13.80 -4.83 11.99
CA ASP A 50 14.21 -3.98 10.87
C ASP A 50 13.27 -4.25 9.69
N LEU A 51 12.58 -3.21 9.22
CA LEU A 51 11.69 -3.26 8.08
C LEU A 51 12.26 -2.43 6.93
N LYS A 52 12.31 -3.05 5.76
CA LYS A 52 12.64 -2.43 4.48
C LYS A 52 11.36 -2.20 3.69
N ASN A 53 11.34 -1.17 2.84
CA ASN A 53 10.18 -0.80 2.01
C ASN A 53 8.90 -0.55 2.83
N VAL A 54 9.03 0.18 3.94
CA VAL A 54 7.95 0.44 4.89
C VAL A 54 6.81 1.23 4.24
N LEU A 55 5.59 0.72 4.41
CA LEU A 55 4.33 1.30 3.97
C LEU A 55 3.33 1.28 5.13
N PHE A 56 2.43 2.25 5.16
CA PHE A 56 1.23 2.17 5.99
C PHE A 56 0.13 1.49 5.19
N TYR A 57 -0.33 0.34 5.68
CA TYR A 57 -1.34 -0.50 5.06
C TYR A 57 -2.66 -0.39 5.83
N TRP A 58 -3.77 -0.24 5.13
CA TRP A 58 -5.10 -0.41 5.73
C TRP A 58 -6.08 -0.94 4.70
N GLU A 59 -7.14 -1.58 5.18
CA GLU A 59 -8.18 -2.14 4.34
C GLU A 59 -9.48 -1.35 4.50
N GLU A 60 -9.97 -0.81 3.38
CA GLU A 60 -11.27 -0.17 3.34
C GLU A 60 -12.35 -1.22 3.10
N LYS A 61 -13.22 -1.43 4.10
CA LYS A 61 -14.37 -2.30 3.94
C LYS A 61 -15.42 -1.62 3.07
N VAL A 62 -15.59 -2.10 1.83
CA VAL A 62 -16.58 -1.59 0.88
C VAL A 62 -17.89 -2.36 0.96
N SER A 63 -17.81 -3.65 1.27
CA SER A 63 -18.97 -4.50 1.52
C SER A 63 -18.63 -5.57 2.55
N GLU A 64 -19.59 -6.45 2.89
CA GLU A 64 -19.32 -7.54 3.83
C GLU A 64 -18.20 -8.47 3.38
N THR A 65 -18.05 -8.68 2.07
CA THR A 65 -17.06 -9.61 1.47
C THR A 65 -16.00 -8.91 0.63
N SER A 66 -16.02 -7.58 0.55
CA SER A 66 -15.11 -6.80 -0.31
C SER A 66 -14.34 -5.76 0.49
N PHE A 67 -13.01 -5.82 0.34
CA PHE A 67 -12.06 -4.93 0.97
C PHE A 67 -11.14 -4.34 -0.10
N ILE A 68 -10.85 -3.04 -0.02
CA ILE A 68 -9.89 -2.37 -0.88
C ILE A 68 -8.61 -2.16 -0.07
N PRO A 69 -7.48 -2.79 -0.44
CA PRO A 69 -6.20 -2.54 0.20
C PRO A 69 -5.65 -1.18 -0.19
N HIS A 70 -5.16 -0.42 0.79
CA HIS A 70 -4.51 0.87 0.59
C HIS A 70 -3.09 0.82 1.16
N GLU A 71 -2.11 1.17 0.33
CA GLU A 71 -0.71 1.25 0.71
C GLU A 71 -0.23 2.71 0.60
N LEU A 72 0.10 3.31 1.74
CA LEU A 72 0.40 4.72 1.88
C LEU A 72 1.86 4.93 2.31
N LYS A 73 2.50 5.97 1.76
CA LYS A 73 3.84 6.44 2.16
C LYS A 73 3.79 7.62 3.13
N HIS A 74 2.69 7.71 3.86
CA HIS A 74 2.41 8.76 4.82
C HIS A 74 1.49 8.24 5.92
N LEU A 75 1.54 8.87 7.08
CA LEU A 75 0.65 8.59 8.20
C LEU A 75 -0.56 9.53 8.19
N PRO A 76 -1.78 9.01 8.01
CA PRO A 76 -2.98 9.78 8.20
C PRO A 76 -3.25 9.93 9.72
N VAL A 77 -3.19 11.16 10.22
CA VAL A 77 -3.43 11.46 11.64
C VAL A 77 -4.48 12.55 11.82
N LYS A 78 -5.16 12.59 12.97
CA LYS A 78 -6.14 13.63 13.30
C LYS A 78 -5.48 14.86 13.89
N ARG A 79 -5.94 16.03 13.44
CA ARG A 79 -5.65 17.33 14.06
C ARG A 79 -6.95 18.10 14.21
N GLY A 80 -7.56 18.00 15.39
CA GLY A 80 -8.94 18.43 15.60
C GLY A 80 -9.88 17.61 14.72
N THR A 81 -10.68 18.28 13.90
CA THR A 81 -11.60 17.63 12.94
C THR A 81 -10.94 17.26 11.61
N ALA A 82 -9.75 17.80 11.32
CA ALA A 82 -9.05 17.57 10.06
C ALA A 82 -8.18 16.30 10.12
N THR A 83 -7.98 15.67 8.95
CA THR A 83 -6.96 14.64 8.76
C THR A 83 -5.73 15.27 8.10
N VAL A 84 -4.56 15.02 8.67
CA VAL A 84 -3.25 15.48 8.17
C VAL A 84 -2.46 14.26 7.74
N ASN A 85 -1.89 14.31 6.53
CA ASN A 85 -1.07 13.23 5.99
C ASN A 85 0.42 13.57 6.18
N ILE A 86 1.06 12.94 7.17
CA ILE A 86 2.47 13.17 7.49
C ILE A 86 3.33 12.23 6.64
N LYS A 87 4.08 12.78 5.68
CA LYS A 87 4.95 12.00 4.78
C LYS A 87 6.10 11.35 5.55
N PHE A 88 6.38 10.07 5.28
CA PHE A 88 7.48 9.34 5.92
C PHE A 88 8.86 9.99 5.76
N ASP A 89 9.12 10.62 4.60
CA ASP A 89 10.40 11.30 4.33
C ASP A 89 10.70 12.45 5.32
N GLY A 90 9.67 13.04 5.94
CA GLY A 90 9.82 14.08 6.95
C GLY A 90 9.88 13.56 8.39
N VAL A 91 9.63 12.26 8.61
CA VAL A 91 9.54 11.66 9.94
C VAL A 91 10.87 11.06 10.33
N LYS A 92 11.32 11.37 11.54
CA LYS A 92 12.49 10.75 12.17
C LYS A 92 12.07 9.58 13.04
N GLN A 93 11.05 9.81 13.88
CA GLN A 93 10.60 8.82 14.86
C GLN A 93 9.10 8.98 15.10
N VAL A 94 8.44 7.87 15.40
CA VAL A 94 7.06 7.81 15.88
C VAL A 94 7.04 6.99 17.15
N GLU A 95 6.55 7.53 18.25
CA GLU A 95 6.23 6.76 19.44
C GLU A 95 4.72 6.54 19.50
N VAL A 96 4.32 5.33 19.85
CA VAL A 96 2.93 4.92 19.83
C VAL A 96 2.45 4.76 21.27
N THR A 97 1.48 5.57 21.65
CA THR A 97 0.75 5.43 22.91
C THR A 97 -0.56 4.71 22.63
N PRO A 98 -0.78 3.51 23.19
CA PRO A 98 -2.03 2.77 23.03
C PRO A 98 -3.23 3.62 23.44
N GLY A 99 -4.31 3.57 22.66
CA GLY A 99 -5.57 4.21 23.04
C GLY A 99 -6.29 3.41 24.13
N ALA A 100 -7.02 4.10 25.00
CA ALA A 100 -7.89 3.46 25.99
C ALA A 100 -9.22 3.03 25.34
N ASP A 101 -9.78 1.89 25.77
CA ASP A 101 -11.16 1.45 25.46
C ASP A 101 -11.61 1.70 24.00
N LYS A 102 -10.85 1.14 23.05
CA LYS A 102 -11.10 1.20 21.58
C LYS A 102 -10.85 2.56 20.91
N ALA A 103 -10.28 3.53 21.62
CA ALA A 103 -9.78 4.74 20.97
C ALA A 103 -8.57 4.41 20.06
N PRO A 104 -8.40 5.11 18.93
CA PRO A 104 -7.19 5.00 18.12
C PRO A 104 -5.95 5.35 18.95
N PRO A 105 -4.80 4.71 18.69
CA PRO A 105 -3.56 5.04 19.36
C PRO A 105 -3.14 6.48 19.06
N THR A 106 -2.48 7.12 20.03
CA THR A 106 -1.88 8.45 19.83
C THR A 106 -0.44 8.28 19.38
N LEU A 107 -0.08 8.94 18.28
CA LEU A 107 1.24 8.94 17.70
C LEU A 107 1.98 10.22 18.11
N HIS A 108 3.05 10.08 18.87
CA HIS A 108 4.01 11.14 19.12
C HIS A 108 5.04 11.14 17.99
N ILE A 109 4.92 12.09 17.07
CA ILE A 109 5.74 12.13 15.84
C ILE A 109 6.83 13.17 16.00
N THR A 110 8.08 12.75 15.83
CA THR A 110 9.25 13.63 15.72
C THR A 110 9.66 13.71 14.26
N LEU A 111 9.67 14.91 13.70
CA LEU A 111 10.13 15.19 12.34
C LEU A 111 11.66 15.35 12.28
N THR A 112 12.23 15.17 11.10
CA THR A 112 13.68 15.33 10.85
C THR A 112 14.19 16.75 11.14
N ASN A 113 13.32 17.75 11.10
CA ASN A 113 13.61 19.13 11.48
C ASN A 113 13.52 19.41 12.99
N GLY A 114 13.28 18.39 13.82
CA GLY A 114 13.18 18.50 15.28
C GLY A 114 11.81 18.93 15.81
N LYS A 115 10.82 19.22 14.94
CA LYS A 115 9.45 19.49 15.39
C LYS A 115 8.79 18.20 15.87
N THR A 116 8.08 18.29 16.98
CA THR A 116 7.32 17.18 17.55
C THR A 116 5.82 17.52 17.61
N GLY A 117 4.98 16.50 17.69
CA GLY A 117 3.56 16.67 17.94
C GLY A 117 2.84 15.36 18.21
N ASP A 118 1.78 15.45 19.01
CA ASP A 118 0.92 14.33 19.36
C ASP A 118 -0.33 14.35 18.49
N PHE A 119 -0.56 13.24 17.79
CA PHE A 119 -1.68 13.11 16.88
C PHE A 119 -2.37 11.76 17.04
N PRO A 120 -3.68 11.71 17.28
CA PRO A 120 -4.43 10.46 17.20
C PRO A 120 -4.34 9.89 15.79
N LEU A 121 -4.19 8.58 15.68
CA LEU A 121 -4.26 7.90 14.39
C LEU A 121 -5.65 8.13 13.75
N ALA A 122 -5.69 8.49 12.47
CA ALA A 122 -6.97 8.80 11.81
C ALA A 122 -7.70 7.57 11.30
N ILE A 123 -6.96 6.51 10.96
CA ILE A 123 -7.47 5.28 10.36
C ILE A 123 -6.64 4.14 10.97
N ASP A 124 -7.32 3.11 11.48
CA ASP A 124 -6.63 1.92 11.96
C ASP A 124 -5.92 1.21 10.79
N GLY A 125 -4.67 0.82 11.02
CA GLY A 125 -3.85 0.17 10.00
C GLY A 125 -2.61 -0.48 10.59
N SER A 126 -1.77 -0.95 9.68
CA SER A 126 -0.56 -1.71 9.96
C SER A 126 0.63 -1.09 9.23
N PHE A 127 1.83 -1.25 9.77
CA PHE A 127 3.05 -1.04 9.02
C PHE A 127 3.46 -2.34 8.33
N LYS A 128 3.60 -2.28 7.01
CA LYS A 128 3.98 -3.41 6.18
C LYS A 128 5.37 -3.18 5.61
N GLY A 129 6.20 -4.20 5.58
CA GLY A 129 7.54 -4.14 5.01
C GLY A 129 8.22 -5.50 4.96
N GLU A 130 9.45 -5.51 4.48
CA GLU A 130 10.30 -6.70 4.37
C GLU A 130 11.30 -6.74 5.52
N SER A 131 11.29 -7.83 6.28
CA SER A 131 12.30 -8.16 7.28
C SER A 131 13.29 -9.20 6.74
N ASP A 132 14.35 -9.50 7.48
CA ASP A 132 15.28 -10.58 7.13
C ASP A 132 14.62 -11.98 7.18
N PHE A 133 13.43 -12.09 7.77
CA PHE A 133 12.62 -13.32 7.82
C PHE A 133 11.50 -13.35 6.77
N GLY A 134 11.38 -12.31 5.93
CA GLY A 134 10.35 -12.15 4.91
C GLY A 134 9.40 -10.99 5.21
N GLN A 135 8.29 -10.94 4.48
CA GLN A 135 7.29 -9.88 4.58
C GLN A 135 6.58 -9.92 5.95
N VAL A 136 6.52 -8.76 6.61
CA VAL A 136 5.89 -8.61 7.91
C VAL A 136 4.82 -7.51 7.83
N GLU A 137 3.72 -7.74 8.52
CA GLU A 137 2.68 -6.75 8.77
C GLU A 137 2.53 -6.57 10.28
N LEU A 138 2.71 -5.33 10.75
CA LEU A 138 2.70 -4.96 12.16
C LEU A 138 1.56 -3.97 12.45
N PRO A 139 0.47 -4.39 13.12
CA PRO A 139 -0.62 -3.50 13.49
C PRO A 139 -0.15 -2.36 14.40
N VAL A 140 -0.56 -1.13 14.12
CA VAL A 140 -0.08 0.06 14.87
C VAL A 140 -0.38 -0.06 16.37
N GLN A 141 -1.51 -0.66 16.75
CA GLN A 141 -1.91 -0.81 18.16
C GLN A 141 -0.94 -1.70 18.98
N GLY A 142 -0.18 -2.58 18.32
CA GLY A 142 0.82 -3.44 18.96
C GLY A 142 2.23 -2.84 18.99
N LEU A 143 2.40 -1.63 18.49
CA LEU A 143 3.70 -0.96 18.39
C LEU A 143 3.94 -0.04 19.57
N LYS A 144 5.21 0.12 19.90
CA LYS A 144 5.71 1.08 20.90
C LYS A 144 6.44 2.23 20.22
N LYS A 145 7.26 1.92 19.21
CA LYS A 145 8.12 2.92 18.58
C LYS A 145 8.49 2.50 17.15
N LEU A 146 8.65 3.49 16.27
CA LEU A 146 9.17 3.35 14.92
C LEU A 146 10.23 4.43 14.67
N GLU A 147 11.39 4.04 14.18
CA GLU A 147 12.49 4.95 13.82
C GLU A 147 12.80 4.81 12.34
N PHE A 148 12.59 5.87 11.57
CA PHE A 148 12.88 5.89 10.14
C PHE A 148 14.39 6.11 9.93
N LYS A 149 14.99 5.34 9.02
CA LYS A 149 16.42 5.38 8.67
C LYS A 149 16.65 6.04 7.32
#